data_AF-A0A836B8F3-F1
#
_entry.id   AF-A0A836B8F3-F1
#
_cell.length_a   1.000
_cell.length_b   1.000
_cell.length_c   1.000
_cell.angle_alpha   90.00
_cell.angle_beta   90.00
_cell.angle_gamma   90.00
#
_symmetry.space_group_name_H-M   'P 1'
#
loop_
_entity.id
_entity.type
_entity.pdbx_description
1 polymer ?
#
loop_
_entity_poly.entity_id
_entity_poly.type
_entity_poly.pdbx_seq_one_letter_code
_entity_poly.pdbx_strand_id
1 'polypeptide(L)'
;MDAERISHDGQLLQGASRPAGIDRLRRILTAYALTDSEVGYCQGMTDLCAPLLEVYPRDDQQAFDAFCGLMGRVRANFLGGMADMRRQLGLLGEVLGRLDARLHRHLVVIGAGSYVFAFQMLLLQLRREVAWADVFVLWETMWAREARLAAASGLPPAAAGRGAAVAETSQAQPPLQPQQQQQHQQYQELVPPPLQGAVRVDLRVFVVAAALLGQRAALLSCASMEEVVQFANHFPQPTNVVALVDQAERLFLKFGRLQRQRNGGSLSGCLRGGCTSSNGVELAAEEPMAAAFAGALPAQAQPGVTADGGDEHGAS
;
A
#
# COMPACT_ATOMS: atom_id res chain seq x y z
N MET A 1 -2.08 -2.20 -21.17
CA MET A 1 -3.09 -1.12 -21.14
C MET A 1 -2.78 -0.08 -20.07
N ASP A 2 -2.32 -0.45 -18.87
CA ASP A 2 -1.98 0.57 -17.86
C ASP A 2 -0.69 1.34 -18.14
N ALA A 3 0.38 0.69 -18.64
CA ALA A 3 1.69 1.32 -18.95
C ALA A 3 1.57 2.67 -19.70
N GLU A 4 0.64 2.76 -20.65
CA GLU A 4 0.42 3.95 -21.48
C GLU A 4 -0.31 5.09 -20.74
N ARG A 5 -0.98 4.80 -19.61
CA ARG A 5 -1.68 5.77 -18.75
C ARG A 5 -0.80 6.40 -17.68
N ILE A 6 0.47 5.98 -17.52
CA ILE A 6 1.30 6.38 -16.38
C ILE A 6 2.16 7.62 -16.65
N SER A 7 2.34 8.34 -15.54
CA SER A 7 3.08 9.59 -15.32
C SER A 7 4.05 9.96 -16.43
N HIS A 8 3.71 11.07 -17.08
CA HIS A 8 4.60 11.85 -17.91
C HIS A 8 5.65 12.59 -17.07
N ASP A 9 6.11 12.05 -15.95
CA ASP A 9 6.93 12.81 -14.99
C ASP A 9 8.43 12.49 -15.11
N GLY A 10 8.79 11.27 -15.52
CA GLY A 10 10.17 10.82 -15.73
C GLY A 10 10.67 11.05 -17.15
N GLN A 11 11.96 11.33 -17.32
CA GLN A 11 12.55 11.65 -18.63
C GLN A 11 12.40 10.49 -19.62
N LEU A 12 12.50 9.24 -19.13
CA LEU A 12 12.33 8.04 -19.95
C LEU A 12 10.90 7.78 -20.41
N LEU A 13 9.91 8.43 -19.78
CA LEU A 13 8.49 8.26 -20.05
C LEU A 13 7.88 9.47 -20.77
N GLN A 14 8.71 10.40 -21.23
CA GLN A 14 8.32 11.61 -21.95
C GLN A 14 8.90 11.67 -23.38
N GLY A 15 8.29 12.50 -24.22
CA GLY A 15 8.81 12.87 -25.54
C GLY A 15 9.14 11.69 -26.44
N ALA A 16 10.23 11.81 -27.20
CA ALA A 16 10.69 10.79 -28.15
C ALA A 16 11.11 9.47 -27.48
N SER A 17 11.50 9.50 -26.20
CA SER A 17 11.93 8.31 -25.45
C SER A 17 10.76 7.47 -24.94
N ARG A 18 9.54 8.03 -24.89
CA ARG A 18 8.38 7.39 -24.27
C ARG A 18 8.08 5.99 -24.81
N PRO A 19 8.01 5.72 -26.13
CA PRO A 19 7.68 4.37 -26.61
C PRO A 19 8.64 3.30 -26.07
N ALA A 20 9.95 3.59 -26.11
CA ALA A 20 10.97 2.70 -25.59
C ALA A 20 10.87 2.53 -24.06
N GLY A 21 10.58 3.60 -23.32
CA GLY A 21 10.36 3.54 -21.88
C GLY A 21 9.14 2.71 -21.49
N ILE A 22 8.02 2.84 -22.23
CA ILE A 22 6.82 2.02 -22.03
C ILE A 22 7.11 0.54 -22.28
N ASP A 23 7.86 0.21 -23.33
CA ASP A 23 8.21 -1.18 -23.62
C ASP A 23 9.14 -1.78 -22.56
N ARG A 24 10.05 -0.99 -22.00
CA ARG A 24 10.86 -1.40 -20.83
C ARG A 24 9.98 -1.69 -19.62
N LEU A 25 9.04 -0.81 -19.29
CA LEU A 25 8.09 -1.03 -18.18
C LEU A 25 7.32 -2.33 -18.37
N ARG A 26 6.80 -2.55 -19.58
CA ARG A 26 6.06 -3.78 -19.92
C ARG A 26 6.90 -5.03 -19.69
N ARG A 27 8.16 -5.04 -20.13
CA ARG A 27 9.05 -6.20 -19.93
C ARG A 27 9.29 -6.49 -18.45
N ILE A 28 9.64 -5.47 -17.66
CA ILE A 28 9.93 -5.64 -16.23
C ILE A 28 8.69 -6.11 -15.46
N LEU A 29 7.53 -5.51 -15.72
CA LEU A 29 6.28 -5.88 -15.06
C LEU A 29 5.80 -7.28 -15.48
N THR A 30 5.98 -7.64 -16.75
CA THR A 30 5.65 -9.00 -17.23
C THR A 30 6.56 -10.03 -16.57
N ALA A 31 7.87 -9.76 -16.52
CA ALA A 31 8.82 -10.63 -15.83
C ALA A 31 8.47 -10.80 -14.35
N TYR A 32 8.04 -9.73 -13.67
CA TYR A 32 7.62 -9.81 -12.29
C TYR A 32 6.35 -10.65 -12.13
N ALA A 33 5.33 -10.42 -12.96
CA ALA A 33 4.08 -11.17 -12.90
C ALA A 33 4.29 -12.68 -13.13
N LEU A 34 5.28 -13.05 -13.95
CA LEU A 34 5.69 -14.45 -14.13
C LEU A 34 6.47 -15.00 -12.94
N THR A 35 7.25 -14.15 -12.24
CA THR A 35 8.06 -14.55 -11.08
C THR A 35 7.21 -14.74 -9.82
N ASP A 36 6.22 -13.88 -9.61
CA ASP A 36 5.31 -13.92 -8.46
C ASP A 36 3.86 -14.03 -8.95
N SER A 37 3.49 -15.22 -9.41
CA SER A 37 2.17 -15.48 -10.00
C SER A 37 0.98 -15.31 -9.04
N GLU A 38 1.21 -15.36 -7.73
CA GLU A 38 0.18 -15.12 -6.71
C GLU A 38 -0.27 -13.65 -6.71
N VAL A 39 0.69 -12.73 -6.88
CA VAL A 39 0.40 -11.29 -7.04
C VAL A 39 0.08 -10.95 -8.50
N GLY A 40 0.83 -11.54 -9.43
CA GLY A 40 0.76 -11.23 -10.85
C GLY A 40 1.05 -9.76 -11.14
N TYR A 41 0.25 -9.16 -12.01
CA TYR A 41 0.24 -7.72 -12.27
C TYR A 41 -1.02 -7.09 -11.68
N CYS A 42 -0.82 -6.02 -10.92
CA CYS A 42 -1.88 -5.21 -10.34
C CYS A 42 -1.71 -3.74 -10.75
N GLN A 43 -2.85 -3.05 -10.91
CA GLN A 43 -2.87 -1.61 -11.15
C GLN A 43 -2.10 -0.88 -10.04
N GLY A 44 -1.30 0.12 -10.44
CA GLY A 44 -0.41 0.87 -9.53
C GLY A 44 1.01 0.33 -9.45
N MET A 45 1.27 -0.93 -9.83
CA MET A 45 2.64 -1.46 -9.87
C MET A 45 3.54 -0.71 -10.86
N THR A 46 2.96 -0.13 -11.91
CA THR A 46 3.75 0.66 -12.83
C THR A 46 4.16 2.02 -12.27
N ASP A 47 3.35 2.65 -11.40
CA ASP A 47 3.74 3.85 -10.66
C ASP A 47 4.93 3.55 -9.74
N LEU A 48 4.97 2.36 -9.14
CA LEU A 48 6.09 1.89 -8.32
C LEU A 48 7.34 1.56 -9.15
N CYS A 49 7.16 1.00 -10.36
CA CYS A 49 8.26 0.58 -11.22
C CYS A 49 8.91 1.78 -11.94
N ALA A 50 8.13 2.79 -12.33
CA ALA A 50 8.60 3.91 -13.15
C ALA A 50 9.83 4.65 -12.59
N PRO A 51 9.91 5.00 -11.29
CA PRO A 51 11.12 5.61 -10.73
C PRO A 51 12.36 4.72 -10.87
N LEU A 52 12.21 3.39 -10.73
CA LEU A 52 13.35 2.47 -10.82
C LEU A 52 13.92 2.39 -12.23
N LEU A 53 13.11 2.57 -13.27
CA LEU A 53 13.63 2.68 -14.64
C LEU A 53 14.48 3.93 -14.84
N GLU A 54 14.16 5.02 -14.16
CA GLU A 54 14.93 6.26 -14.21
C GLU A 54 16.29 6.10 -13.51
N VAL A 55 16.32 5.37 -12.38
CA VAL A 55 17.56 5.02 -11.68
C VAL A 55 18.44 4.11 -12.54
N TYR A 56 17.83 3.19 -13.28
CA TYR A 56 18.53 2.23 -14.14
C TYR A 56 18.14 2.44 -15.62
N PRO A 57 18.59 3.52 -16.26
CA PRO A 57 18.08 3.96 -17.57
C PRO A 57 18.42 3.01 -18.72
N ARG A 58 19.37 2.08 -18.52
CA ARG A 58 19.87 1.17 -19.57
C ARG A 58 20.05 -0.27 -19.11
N ASP A 59 19.67 -0.61 -17.88
CA ASP A 59 19.87 -1.94 -17.29
C ASP A 59 18.53 -2.50 -16.79
N ASP A 60 17.88 -3.31 -17.64
CA ASP A 60 16.60 -3.93 -17.33
C ASP A 60 16.73 -4.98 -16.20
N GLN A 61 17.90 -5.61 -16.06
CA GLN A 61 18.13 -6.61 -15.01
C GLN A 61 18.22 -5.93 -13.63
N GLN A 62 19.02 -4.87 -13.51
CA GLN A 62 19.09 -4.11 -12.26
C GLN A 62 17.75 -3.45 -11.91
N ALA A 63 17.04 -2.91 -12.90
CA ALA A 63 15.70 -2.37 -12.70
C ALA A 63 14.72 -3.44 -12.20
N PHE A 64 14.79 -4.66 -12.75
CA PHE A 64 13.97 -5.79 -12.34
C PHE A 64 14.30 -6.27 -10.92
N ASP A 65 15.58 -6.39 -10.57
CA ASP A 65 16.01 -6.81 -9.23
C ASP A 65 15.63 -5.77 -8.17
N ALA A 66 15.79 -4.47 -8.48
CA ALA A 66 15.33 -3.38 -7.64
C ALA A 66 13.80 -3.41 -7.47
N PHE A 67 13.05 -3.67 -8.54
CA PHE A 67 11.60 -3.79 -8.48
C PHE A 67 11.16 -4.98 -7.64
N CYS A 68 11.84 -6.12 -7.76
CA CYS A 68 11.63 -7.28 -6.90
C CYS A 68 11.89 -6.95 -5.42
N GLY A 69 12.95 -6.19 -5.12
CA GLY A 69 13.24 -5.72 -3.77
C GLY A 69 12.17 -4.78 -3.21
N LEU A 70 11.69 -3.83 -4.02
CA LEU A 70 10.58 -2.96 -3.67
C LEU A 70 9.31 -3.78 -3.40
N MET A 71 8.97 -4.68 -4.31
CA MET A 71 7.82 -5.56 -4.16
C MET A 71 7.96 -6.47 -2.93
N GLY A 72 9.15 -6.96 -2.57
CA GLY A 72 9.36 -7.68 -1.31
C GLY A 72 8.90 -6.91 -0.06
N ARG A 73 8.87 -5.58 -0.12
CA ARG A 73 8.39 -4.70 0.96
C ARG A 73 6.88 -4.46 0.91
N VAL A 74 6.29 -4.34 -0.28
CA VAL A 74 4.85 -4.01 -0.49
C VAL A 74 3.99 -5.19 -0.94
N ARG A 75 4.56 -6.38 -1.12
CA ARG A 75 3.89 -7.55 -1.73
C ARG A 75 2.53 -7.82 -1.10
N ALA A 76 2.47 -7.81 0.23
CA ALA A 76 1.25 -8.09 0.98
C ALA A 76 0.10 -7.11 0.67
N ASN A 77 0.40 -5.89 0.21
CA ASN A 77 -0.61 -4.92 -0.21
C ASN A 77 -1.32 -5.32 -1.51
N PHE A 78 -0.68 -6.14 -2.34
CA PHE A 78 -1.16 -6.57 -3.66
C PHE A 78 -1.72 -8.00 -3.66
N LEU A 79 -1.66 -8.71 -2.54
CA LEU A 79 -2.26 -10.03 -2.43
C LEU A 79 -3.79 -9.97 -2.44
N GLY A 80 -4.39 -11.07 -2.88
CA GLY A 80 -5.83 -11.26 -2.92
C GLY A 80 -6.51 -10.86 -1.62
N GLY A 81 -7.64 -10.16 -1.74
CA GLY A 81 -8.43 -9.74 -0.58
C GLY A 81 -7.86 -8.58 0.22
N MET A 82 -6.73 -7.97 -0.12
CA MET A 82 -6.24 -6.68 0.43
C MET A 82 -6.19 -6.59 1.98
N ALA A 83 -5.94 -7.71 2.66
CA ALA A 83 -5.95 -7.76 4.14
C ALA A 83 -4.88 -6.85 4.76
N ASP A 84 -3.71 -6.78 4.13
CA ASP A 84 -2.60 -5.93 4.59
C ASP A 84 -2.96 -4.44 4.51
N MET A 85 -3.58 -4.02 3.41
CA MET A 85 -4.05 -2.65 3.23
C MET A 85 -5.11 -2.28 4.27
N ARG A 86 -6.10 -3.14 4.53
CA ARG A 86 -7.08 -2.90 5.60
C ARG A 86 -6.41 -2.75 6.97
N ARG A 87 -5.42 -3.59 7.26
CA ARG A 87 -4.63 -3.49 8.51
C ARG A 87 -3.88 -2.16 8.59
N GLN A 88 -3.22 -1.73 7.51
CA GLN A 88 -2.48 -0.46 7.46
C GLN A 88 -3.41 0.75 7.63
N LEU A 89 -4.59 0.74 7.00
CA LEU A 89 -5.60 1.79 7.15
C LEU A 89 -6.17 1.84 8.57
N GLY A 90 -6.45 0.69 9.18
CA GLY A 90 -6.84 0.61 10.59
C GLY A 90 -5.76 1.16 11.52
N LEU A 91 -4.50 0.78 11.29
CA LEU A 91 -3.37 1.32 12.04
C LEU A 91 -3.21 2.83 11.85
N LEU A 92 -3.43 3.35 10.63
CA LEU A 92 -3.41 4.79 10.37
C LEU A 92 -4.46 5.52 11.22
N GLY A 93 -5.67 4.97 11.29
CA GLY A 93 -6.74 5.48 12.14
C GLY A 93 -6.38 5.45 13.63
N GLU A 94 -5.80 4.36 14.13
CA GLU A 94 -5.33 4.28 15.52
C GLU A 94 -4.22 5.29 15.83
N VAL A 95 -3.27 5.46 14.91
CA VAL A 95 -2.15 6.40 15.03
C VAL A 95 -2.69 7.82 15.09
N LEU A 96 -3.56 8.22 14.15
CA LEU A 96 -4.17 9.54 14.15
C LEU A 96 -5.08 9.76 15.36
N GLY A 97 -5.87 8.77 15.77
CA GLY A 97 -6.71 8.86 16.96
C GLY A 97 -5.91 9.13 18.24
N ARG A 98 -4.69 8.58 18.36
CA ARG A 98 -3.80 8.85 19.50
C ARG A 98 -3.03 10.15 19.39
N LEU A 99 -2.66 10.58 18.19
CA LEU A 99 -1.84 11.77 17.99
C LEU A 99 -2.67 13.04 17.92
N ASP A 100 -3.86 12.97 17.32
CA ASP A 100 -4.82 14.06 17.17
C ASP A 100 -6.26 13.52 17.19
N ALA A 101 -6.77 13.27 18.40
CA ALA A 101 -8.12 12.76 18.62
C ALA A 101 -9.21 13.66 18.03
N ARG A 102 -8.97 14.98 17.94
CA ARG A 102 -9.94 15.93 17.37
C ARG A 102 -10.07 15.72 15.87
N LEU A 103 -8.95 15.61 15.15
CA LEU A 103 -8.96 15.31 13.72
C LEU A 103 -9.60 13.95 13.44
N HIS A 104 -9.17 12.91 14.15
CA HIS A 104 -9.73 11.56 13.95
C HIS A 104 -11.25 11.53 14.18
N ARG A 105 -11.74 12.11 15.29
CA ARG A 105 -13.18 12.16 15.57
C ARG A 105 -13.95 12.92 14.50
N HIS A 106 -13.41 14.03 14.00
CA HIS A 106 -14.03 14.77 12.91
C HIS A 106 -14.16 13.89 11.65
N LEU A 107 -13.09 13.22 11.24
CA LEU A 107 -13.10 12.32 10.09
C LEU A 107 -14.13 11.18 10.27
N VAL A 108 -14.23 10.60 11.47
CA VAL A 108 -15.25 9.59 11.78
C VAL A 108 -16.67 10.15 11.60
N VAL A 109 -16.95 11.36 12.11
CA VAL A 109 -18.28 11.99 12.04
C VAL A 109 -18.71 12.25 10.59
N ILE A 110 -17.78 12.65 9.71
CA ILE A 110 -18.07 12.93 8.30
C ILE A 110 -18.00 11.68 7.40
N GLY A 111 -17.87 10.47 7.98
CA GLY A 111 -17.83 9.20 7.26
C GLY A 111 -16.46 8.77 6.74
N ALA A 112 -15.40 9.56 6.98
CA ALA A 112 -14.02 9.28 6.58
C ALA A 112 -13.20 8.47 7.60
N GLY A 113 -13.86 7.86 8.59
CA GLY A 113 -13.20 7.14 9.70
C GLY A 113 -12.50 5.84 9.32
N SER A 114 -12.82 5.26 8.16
CA SER A 114 -12.14 4.07 7.61
C SER A 114 -10.83 4.40 6.90
N TYR A 115 -10.54 5.68 6.66
CA TYR A 115 -9.33 6.17 5.99
C TYR A 115 -9.12 5.68 4.55
N VAL A 116 -10.15 5.12 3.90
CA VAL A 116 -10.03 4.57 2.53
C VAL A 116 -9.54 5.61 1.52
N PHE A 117 -9.76 6.91 1.75
CA PHE A 117 -9.19 8.00 0.94
C PHE A 117 -7.65 7.98 0.90
N ALA A 118 -6.97 7.42 1.91
CA ALA A 118 -5.52 7.29 1.99
C ALA A 118 -4.99 5.97 1.40
N PHE A 119 -5.86 5.16 0.78
CA PHE A 119 -5.47 3.87 0.20
C PHE A 119 -4.34 3.99 -0.82
N GLN A 120 -4.45 4.91 -1.78
CA GLN A 120 -3.44 5.09 -2.82
C GLN A 120 -2.11 5.61 -2.23
N MET A 121 -2.18 6.52 -1.26
CA MET A 121 -1.00 7.04 -0.54
C MET A 121 -0.17 5.91 0.07
N LEU A 122 -0.82 4.92 0.68
CA LEU A 122 -0.16 3.75 1.27
C LEU A 122 0.29 2.74 0.22
N LEU A 123 -0.58 2.41 -0.73
CA LEU A 123 -0.31 1.42 -1.78
C LEU A 123 0.90 1.81 -2.62
N LEU A 124 1.01 3.10 -2.97
CA LEU A 124 2.03 3.65 -3.85
C LEU A 124 3.16 4.36 -3.10
N GLN A 125 3.22 4.26 -1.77
CA GLN A 125 4.24 4.93 -0.93
C GLN A 125 4.39 6.44 -1.24
N LEU A 126 3.25 7.14 -1.28
CA LEU A 126 3.12 8.57 -1.60
C LEU A 126 3.63 8.99 -2.98
N ARG A 127 3.88 8.04 -3.89
CA ARG A 127 4.41 8.35 -5.23
C ARG A 127 3.58 9.42 -5.95
N ARG A 128 2.25 9.42 -5.83
CA ARG A 128 1.40 10.38 -6.57
C ARG A 128 1.25 11.73 -5.87
N GLU A 129 1.63 11.79 -4.60
CA GLU A 129 1.43 12.91 -3.70
C GLU A 129 2.70 13.74 -3.51
N VAL A 130 3.86 13.23 -3.92
CA VAL A 130 5.13 13.97 -3.94
C VAL A 130 5.57 14.30 -5.37
N ALA A 131 6.37 15.35 -5.50
CA ALA A 131 7.00 15.67 -6.77
C ALA A 131 7.90 14.52 -7.23
N TRP A 132 8.03 14.34 -8.55
CA TRP A 132 8.84 13.25 -9.12
C TRP A 132 10.29 13.27 -8.63
N ALA A 133 10.91 14.43 -8.54
CA ALA A 133 12.28 14.56 -8.04
C ALA A 133 12.42 14.13 -6.56
N ASP A 134 11.36 14.29 -5.77
CA ASP A 134 11.37 14.00 -4.34
C ASP A 134 11.05 12.54 -4.01
N VAL A 135 10.49 11.76 -4.97
CA VAL A 135 10.14 10.35 -4.71
C VAL A 135 11.37 9.52 -4.33
N PHE A 136 12.50 9.76 -5.00
CA PHE A 136 13.75 9.06 -4.75
C PHE A 136 14.23 9.34 -3.33
N VAL A 137 14.31 10.62 -2.96
CA VAL A 137 14.74 11.06 -1.63
C VAL A 137 13.81 10.55 -0.55
N LEU A 138 12.49 10.59 -0.78
CA LEU A 138 11.49 10.07 0.16
C LEU A 138 11.73 8.58 0.44
N TRP A 139 11.83 7.78 -0.61
CA TRP A 139 11.98 6.33 -0.50
C TRP A 139 13.31 5.94 0.13
N GLU A 140 14.42 6.50 -0.33
CA GLU A 140 15.76 6.24 0.23
C GLU A 140 15.84 6.62 1.71
N THR A 141 15.34 7.81 2.07
CA THR A 141 15.34 8.27 3.46
C THR A 141 14.47 7.36 4.33
N MET A 142 13.26 7.02 3.86
CA MET A 142 12.35 6.12 4.58
C MET A 142 12.99 4.75 4.83
N TRP A 143 13.57 4.12 3.80
CA TRP A 143 14.20 2.81 3.93
C TRP A 143 15.45 2.85 4.81
N ALA A 144 16.25 3.90 4.72
CA ALA A 144 17.42 4.10 5.59
C ALA A 144 17.02 4.27 7.08
N ARG A 145 15.93 5.01 7.36
CA ARG A 145 15.40 5.15 8.73
C ARG A 145 14.91 3.82 9.29
N GLU A 146 14.15 3.06 8.50
CA GLU A 146 13.69 1.73 8.91
C GLU A 146 14.86 0.79 9.21
N ALA A 147 15.88 0.75 8.36
CA ALA A 147 17.06 -0.07 8.58
C ALA A 147 17.79 0.29 9.88
N ARG A 148 17.94 1.59 10.17
CA ARG A 148 18.54 2.07 11.42
C ARG A 148 17.70 1.70 12.64
N LEU A 149 16.38 1.89 12.58
CA LEU A 149 15.46 1.56 13.67
C LEU A 149 15.42 0.04 13.93
N ALA A 150 15.44 -0.76 12.86
CA ALA A 150 15.52 -2.21 12.91
C ALA A 150 16.80 -2.66 13.63
N ALA A 151 17.96 -2.12 13.24
CA ALA A 151 19.24 -2.38 13.90
C ALA A 151 19.23 -1.99 15.38
N ALA A 152 18.64 -0.85 15.74
CA ALA A 152 18.53 -0.42 17.14
C ALA A 152 17.57 -1.27 17.98
N SER A 153 16.58 -1.92 17.34
CA SER A 153 15.54 -2.70 18.03
C SER A 153 15.80 -4.21 18.02
N GLY A 154 16.84 -4.67 17.31
CA GLY A 154 17.08 -6.10 17.06
C GLY A 154 16.02 -6.78 16.18
N LEU A 155 15.16 -6.00 15.52
CA LEU A 155 14.12 -6.50 14.62
C LEU A 155 14.62 -6.49 13.17
N PRO A 156 14.13 -7.36 12.29
CA PRO A 156 14.47 -7.30 10.88
C PRO A 156 13.84 -6.07 10.20
N PRO A 157 14.52 -5.46 9.20
CA PRO A 157 13.91 -4.41 8.38
C PRO A 157 12.80 -4.95 7.48
N ALA A 158 11.89 -4.09 7.03
CA ALA A 158 10.77 -4.47 6.16
C ALA A 158 11.21 -5.23 4.89
N ALA A 159 12.41 -4.96 4.36
CA ALA A 159 12.95 -5.55 3.13
C ALA A 159 13.70 -6.89 3.28
N ALA A 160 13.82 -7.47 4.48
CA ALA A 160 14.54 -8.74 4.63
C ALA A 160 13.74 -9.89 3.97
N GLY A 161 14.02 -10.17 2.70
CA GLY A 161 13.38 -11.23 1.94
C GLY A 161 13.92 -11.41 0.52
N ARG A 162 15.04 -12.14 0.40
CA ARG A 162 15.30 -13.20 -0.60
C ARG A 162 16.48 -14.03 -0.07
N GLY A 163 16.24 -15.26 0.39
CA GLY A 163 17.31 -16.19 0.76
C GLY A 163 17.05 -17.25 1.84
N ALA A 164 15.90 -17.28 2.50
CA ALA A 164 15.59 -18.37 3.45
C ALA A 164 14.37 -19.14 2.95
N ALA A 165 14.61 -20.16 2.13
CA ALA A 165 13.72 -21.30 2.07
C ALA A 165 13.67 -21.87 3.49
N VAL A 166 12.58 -21.62 4.22
CA VAL A 166 12.34 -22.30 5.49
C VAL A 166 11.89 -23.70 5.10
N ALA A 167 12.82 -24.65 5.19
CA ALA A 167 12.49 -26.06 5.18
C ALA A 167 11.49 -26.32 6.30
N GLU A 168 10.27 -26.71 5.93
CA GLU A 168 9.25 -27.15 6.87
C GLU A 168 9.69 -28.47 7.50
N THR A 169 10.23 -28.41 8.73
CA THR A 169 10.44 -29.60 9.54
C THR A 169 9.08 -30.10 10.00
N SER A 170 8.49 -31.00 9.20
CA SER A 170 7.26 -31.72 9.52
C SER A 170 7.43 -32.50 10.84
N GLN A 171 6.87 -31.98 11.93
CA GLN A 171 6.60 -32.78 13.13
C GLN A 171 5.21 -33.40 12.98
N ALA A 172 5.19 -34.71 12.72
CA ALA A 172 3.97 -35.49 12.58
C ALA A 172 3.17 -35.50 13.90
N GLN A 173 1.94 -35.01 13.87
CA GLN A 173 0.95 -35.18 14.94
C GLN A 173 0.29 -36.57 14.84
N PRO A 174 -0.04 -37.23 15.96
CA PRO A 174 -0.73 -38.52 15.94
C PRO A 174 -2.15 -38.40 15.34
N PRO A 175 -2.67 -39.47 14.70
CA PRO A 175 -3.90 -39.41 13.92
C PRO A 175 -5.12 -39.16 14.83
N LEU A 176 -5.80 -38.02 14.61
CA LEU A 176 -7.07 -37.67 15.23
C LEU A 176 -8.25 -38.27 14.46
N GLN A 177 -9.35 -38.58 15.16
CA GLN A 177 -10.56 -39.19 14.60
C GLN A 177 -11.24 -38.28 13.55
N PRO A 178 -11.90 -38.83 12.50
CA PRO A 178 -12.41 -38.07 11.35
C PRO A 178 -13.37 -36.93 11.72
N GLN A 179 -14.14 -37.11 12.80
CA GLN A 179 -15.13 -36.13 13.25
C GLN A 179 -14.50 -34.94 14.00
N GLN A 180 -13.37 -35.17 14.67
CA GLN A 180 -12.58 -34.11 15.31
C GLN A 180 -11.73 -33.35 14.29
N GLN A 181 -11.36 -33.98 13.16
CA GLN A 181 -10.65 -33.32 12.06
C GLN A 181 -11.50 -32.24 11.39
N GLN A 182 -12.78 -32.49 11.14
CA GLN A 182 -13.69 -31.47 10.58
C GLN A 182 -13.85 -30.27 11.52
N GLN A 183 -14.01 -30.51 12.82
CA GLN A 183 -14.13 -29.44 13.81
C GLN A 183 -12.80 -28.66 13.94
N HIS A 184 -11.65 -29.34 13.96
CA HIS A 184 -10.35 -28.67 13.97
C HIS A 184 -10.09 -27.85 12.71
N GLN A 185 -10.41 -28.38 11.52
CA GLN A 185 -10.27 -27.66 10.24
C GLN A 185 -11.13 -26.39 10.21
N GLN A 186 -12.39 -26.51 10.64
CA GLN A 186 -13.33 -25.39 10.66
C GLN A 186 -12.91 -24.31 11.67
N TYR A 187 -12.31 -24.68 12.81
CA TYR A 187 -11.70 -23.73 13.75
C TYR A 187 -10.38 -23.13 13.22
N GLN A 188 -9.60 -23.87 12.43
CA GLN A 188 -8.34 -23.40 11.84
C GLN A 188 -8.55 -22.43 10.68
N GLU A 189 -9.65 -22.56 9.92
CA GLU A 189 -10.02 -21.59 8.86
C GLU A 189 -10.55 -20.26 9.41
N LEU A 190 -11.12 -20.27 10.62
CA LEU A 190 -11.64 -19.07 11.30
C LEU A 190 -10.57 -18.30 12.09
N VAL A 191 -9.46 -18.95 12.42
CA VAL A 191 -8.32 -18.34 13.11
C VAL A 191 -7.27 -17.99 12.05
N PRO A 192 -7.01 -16.70 11.76
CA PRO A 192 -5.92 -16.34 10.87
C PRO A 192 -4.64 -16.98 11.41
N PRO A 193 -3.79 -17.59 10.54
CA PRO A 193 -2.56 -18.21 11.00
C PRO A 193 -1.79 -17.20 11.85
N PRO A 194 -1.16 -17.61 12.96
CA PRO A 194 -0.30 -16.71 13.71
C PRO A 194 0.70 -16.14 12.71
N LEU A 195 0.75 -14.81 12.61
CA LEU A 195 1.68 -14.09 11.75
C LEU A 195 3.09 -14.58 12.08
N GLN A 196 3.60 -15.54 11.32
CA GLN A 196 5.00 -15.95 11.32
C GLN A 196 5.87 -14.91 10.59
N GLY A 197 5.28 -13.76 10.21
CA GLY A 197 6.02 -12.56 9.86
C GLY A 197 6.65 -11.97 11.12
N ALA A 198 7.98 -12.06 11.21
CA ALA A 198 8.75 -11.30 12.20
C ALA A 198 8.23 -9.86 12.27
N VAL A 199 8.04 -9.34 13.49
CA VAL A 199 7.69 -7.92 13.70
C VAL A 199 8.74 -7.07 12.99
N ARG A 200 8.34 -6.35 11.94
CA ARG A 200 9.23 -5.51 11.13
C ARG A 200 8.99 -4.05 11.47
N VAL A 201 10.06 -3.26 11.39
CA VAL A 201 9.93 -1.80 11.42
C VAL A 201 9.43 -1.36 10.05
N ASP A 202 8.26 -0.71 10.03
CA ASP A 202 7.61 -0.19 8.84
C ASP A 202 7.14 1.24 9.12
N LEU A 203 7.72 2.20 8.39
CA LEU A 203 7.41 3.62 8.58
C LEU A 203 6.30 4.12 7.65
N ARG A 204 5.82 3.32 6.68
CA ARG A 204 4.89 3.79 5.63
C ARG A 204 3.63 4.43 6.19
N VAL A 205 2.99 3.75 7.15
CA VAL A 205 1.79 4.28 7.83
C VAL A 205 2.08 5.58 8.56
N PHE A 206 3.27 5.71 9.16
CA PHE A 206 3.66 6.91 9.90
C PHE A 206 4.04 8.06 8.98
N VAL A 207 4.57 7.79 7.79
CA VAL A 207 4.83 8.80 6.76
C VAL A 207 3.50 9.36 6.25
N VAL A 208 2.52 8.50 5.94
CA VAL A 208 1.17 8.96 5.57
C VAL A 208 0.50 9.72 6.72
N ALA A 209 0.61 9.24 7.96
CA ALA A 209 0.10 9.97 9.12
C ALA A 209 0.74 11.36 9.28
N ALA A 210 2.06 11.46 9.10
CA ALA A 210 2.77 12.74 9.15
C ALA A 210 2.31 13.69 8.04
N ALA A 211 2.09 13.17 6.82
CA ALA A 211 1.59 13.97 5.69
C ALA A 211 0.19 14.51 5.97
N LEU A 212 -0.73 13.66 6.44
CA LEU A 212 -2.09 14.05 6.81
C LEU A 212 -2.11 15.08 7.96
N LEU A 213 -1.26 14.88 8.98
CA LEU A 213 -1.13 15.85 10.09
C LEU A 213 -0.57 17.20 9.63
N GLY A 214 0.30 17.21 8.60
CA GLY A 214 0.75 18.44 7.95
C GLY A 214 -0.39 19.23 7.31
N GLN A 215 -1.45 18.55 6.88
CA GLN A 215 -2.64 19.14 6.25
C GLN A 215 -3.87 19.18 7.19
N ARG A 216 -3.62 19.13 8.50
CA ARG A 216 -4.66 19.09 9.53
C ARG A 216 -5.76 20.14 9.37
N ALA A 217 -5.39 21.39 9.07
CA ALA A 217 -6.35 22.48 8.96
C ALA A 217 -7.32 22.28 7.78
N ALA A 218 -6.80 21.85 6.62
CA ALA A 218 -7.61 21.53 5.46
C ALA A 218 -8.55 20.35 5.72
N LEU A 219 -8.04 19.27 6.32
CA LEU A 219 -8.85 18.11 6.68
C LEU A 219 -9.96 18.42 7.68
N LEU A 220 -9.72 19.33 8.64
CA LEU A 220 -10.75 19.78 9.59
C LEU A 220 -11.79 20.72 8.97
N SER A 221 -11.51 21.27 7.78
CA SER A 221 -12.44 22.12 7.06
C SER A 221 -13.38 21.34 6.14
N CYS A 222 -13.07 20.07 5.86
CA CYS A 222 -13.93 19.20 5.07
C CYS A 222 -15.25 18.93 5.79
N ALA A 223 -16.38 19.09 5.10
CA ALA A 223 -17.70 18.86 5.66
C ALA A 223 -18.24 17.44 5.39
N SER A 224 -17.65 16.71 4.45
CA SER A 224 -18.12 15.40 3.98
C SER A 224 -16.98 14.48 3.55
N MET A 225 -17.26 13.18 3.44
CA MET A 225 -16.34 12.20 2.85
C MET A 225 -15.94 12.57 1.41
N GLU A 226 -16.85 13.12 0.61
CA GLU A 226 -16.57 13.52 -0.77
C GLU A 226 -15.49 14.61 -0.83
N GLU A 227 -15.58 15.62 0.03
CA GLU A 227 -14.55 16.66 0.14
C GLU A 227 -13.21 16.10 0.60
N VAL A 228 -13.19 15.10 1.48
CA VAL A 228 -11.95 14.43 1.91
C VAL A 228 -11.33 13.65 0.75
N VAL A 229 -12.14 12.95 -0.06
CA VAL A 229 -11.67 12.24 -1.25
C VAL A 229 -11.15 13.25 -2.29
N GLN A 230 -11.84 14.36 -2.51
CA GLN A 230 -11.39 15.41 -3.42
C GLN A 230 -10.07 16.03 -2.94
N PHE A 231 -9.93 16.27 -1.63
CA PHE A 231 -8.69 16.72 -1.01
C PHE A 231 -7.56 15.71 -1.21
N ALA A 232 -7.80 14.41 -1.01
CA ALA A 232 -6.80 13.37 -1.21
C ALA A 232 -6.34 13.27 -2.68
N ASN A 233 -7.26 13.42 -3.63
CA ASN A 233 -6.93 13.44 -5.06
C ASN A 233 -6.11 14.66 -5.48
N HIS A 234 -6.20 15.78 -4.74
CA HIS A 234 -5.44 17.01 -4.97
C HIS A 234 -4.53 17.30 -3.78
N PHE A 235 -3.92 16.25 -3.23
CA PHE A 235 -3.13 16.37 -2.01
C PHE A 235 -2.00 17.40 -2.19
N PRO A 236 -1.88 18.41 -1.31
CA PRO A 236 -0.81 19.39 -1.43
C PRO A 236 0.56 18.72 -1.29
N GLN A 237 1.42 18.90 -2.29
CA GLN A 237 2.72 18.24 -2.33
C GLN A 237 3.58 18.63 -1.11
N PRO A 238 4.11 17.67 -0.34
CA PRO A 238 5.05 17.95 0.73
C PRO A 238 6.30 18.64 0.18
N THR A 239 6.64 19.81 0.74
CA THR A 239 7.78 20.62 0.26
C THR A 239 9.14 20.13 0.76
N ASN A 240 9.16 19.26 1.79
CA ASN A 240 10.39 18.68 2.33
C ASN A 240 10.13 17.25 2.79
N VAL A 241 10.43 16.29 1.91
CA VAL A 241 10.21 14.86 2.17
C VAL A 241 11.12 14.29 3.26
N VAL A 242 12.31 14.86 3.48
CA VAL A 242 13.21 14.42 4.56
C VAL A 242 12.62 14.79 5.92
N ALA A 243 12.15 16.04 6.06
CA ALA A 243 11.48 16.49 7.28
C ALA A 243 10.19 15.71 7.56
N LEU A 244 9.47 15.32 6.49
CA LEU A 244 8.31 14.44 6.57
C LEU A 244 8.68 13.07 7.16
N VAL A 245 9.76 12.44 6.68
CA VAL A 245 10.25 11.15 7.21
C VAL A 245 10.76 11.29 8.64
N ASP A 246 11.47 12.38 8.98
CA ASP A 246 11.91 12.64 10.34
C ASP A 246 10.72 12.80 11.31
N GLN A 247 9.63 13.43 10.85
CA GLN A 247 8.39 13.50 11.61
C GLN A 247 7.78 12.10 11.77
N ALA A 248 7.70 11.31 10.69
CA ALA A 248 7.18 9.95 10.73
C ALA A 248 7.93 9.07 11.75
N GLU A 249 9.25 9.15 11.80
CA GLU A 249 10.05 8.43 12.80
C GLU A 249 9.71 8.88 14.24
N ARG A 250 9.59 10.20 14.48
CA ARG A 250 9.17 10.72 15.80
C ARG A 250 7.80 10.18 16.19
N LEU A 251 6.86 10.11 15.24
CA LEU A 251 5.52 9.56 15.45
C LEU A 251 5.58 8.06 15.78
N PHE A 252 6.37 7.28 15.04
CA PHE A 252 6.59 5.85 15.28
C PHE A 252 7.09 5.59 16.71
N LEU A 253 8.14 6.30 17.12
CA LEU A 253 8.73 6.17 18.46
C LEU A 253 7.77 6.63 19.57
N LYS A 254 7.00 7.70 19.33
CA LYS A 254 5.97 8.19 20.27
C LYS A 254 4.84 7.17 20.42
N PHE A 255 4.32 6.66 19.31
CA PHE A 255 3.24 5.68 19.31
C PHE A 255 3.65 4.37 20.02
N GLY A 256 4.86 3.87 19.75
CA GLY A 256 5.39 2.69 20.43
C GLY A 256 5.59 2.86 21.94
N ARG A 257 5.87 4.09 22.42
CA ARG A 257 5.90 4.39 23.87
C ARG A 257 4.50 4.39 24.49
N LEU A 258 3.53 5.01 23.83
CA LEU A 258 2.13 5.07 24.29
C LEU A 258 1.49 3.68 24.37
N GLN A 259 1.77 2.81 23.40
CA GLN A 259 1.28 1.43 23.40
C GLN A 259 1.85 0.61 24.57
N ARG A 260 3.14 0.77 24.88
CA ARG A 260 3.78 0.10 26.03
C ARG A 260 3.21 0.54 27.38
N GLN A 261 2.89 1.83 27.54
CA GLN A 261 2.25 2.33 28.77
C GLN A 261 0.86 1.74 28.98
N ARG A 262 0.09 1.51 27.89
CA ARG A 262 -1.23 0.89 27.97
C ARG A 262 -1.15 -0.59 28.33
N ASN A 263 -0.14 -1.29 27.84
CA ASN A 263 0.02 -2.73 28.09
C ASN A 263 0.82 -3.04 29.38
N GLY A 264 1.31 -2.01 30.07
CA GLY A 264 2.02 -2.10 31.35
C GLY A 264 1.17 -2.50 32.57
N GLY A 265 -0.04 -3.03 32.38
CA GLY A 265 -0.83 -3.71 33.41
C GLY A 265 -0.53 -5.21 33.55
N SER A 266 0.30 -5.80 32.70
CA SER A 266 0.85 -7.16 32.90
C SER A 266 2.13 -7.35 32.10
N LEU A 267 3.24 -7.56 32.80
CA LEU A 267 4.56 -7.78 32.24
C LEU A 267 4.71 -9.23 31.76
N SER A 268 4.08 -9.59 30.63
CA SER A 268 4.57 -10.63 29.71
C SER A 268 3.71 -10.68 28.45
N GLY A 269 4.28 -10.31 27.30
CA GLY A 269 3.68 -10.58 26.00
C GLY A 269 3.04 -9.36 25.32
N CYS A 270 3.86 -8.50 24.71
CA CYS A 270 3.37 -7.46 23.80
C CYS A 270 4.09 -7.39 22.46
N LEU A 271 4.76 -8.48 22.10
CA LEU A 271 5.13 -8.80 20.72
C LEU A 271 4.58 -10.19 20.31
N ARG A 272 3.63 -10.73 21.08
CA ARG A 272 2.80 -11.88 20.69
C ARG A 272 1.41 -11.33 20.37
N GLY A 273 0.89 -11.74 19.23
CA GLY A 273 -0.17 -11.05 18.51
C GLY A 273 -1.55 -11.04 19.16
N GLY A 274 -2.45 -10.38 18.43
CA GLY A 274 -3.90 -10.55 18.49
C GLY A 274 -4.54 -10.33 19.85
N CYS A 275 -4.87 -9.09 20.17
CA CYS A 275 -5.93 -8.83 21.14
C CYS A 275 -7.21 -8.47 20.39
N THR A 276 -8.05 -9.47 20.15
CA THR A 276 -9.48 -9.29 19.97
C THR A 276 -10.07 -8.80 21.29
N SER A 277 -10.41 -7.51 21.36
CA SER A 277 -11.39 -7.04 22.34
C SER A 277 -12.57 -6.47 21.58
N SER A 278 -13.59 -7.31 21.51
CA SER A 278 -14.97 -6.96 21.23
C SER A 278 -15.43 -5.87 22.20
N ASN A 279 -15.66 -4.67 21.68
CA ASN A 279 -16.70 -3.79 22.17
C ASN A 279 -17.51 -3.36 20.95
N GLY A 280 -18.76 -3.82 20.91
CA GLY A 280 -19.66 -3.69 19.79
C GLY A 280 -19.91 -2.25 19.41
N VAL A 281 -19.54 -1.92 18.18
CA VAL A 281 -20.32 -1.02 17.34
C VAL A 281 -20.71 -1.88 16.15
N GLU A 282 -22.00 -2.18 16.08
CA GLU A 282 -22.63 -2.94 15.02
C GLU A 282 -22.42 -2.17 13.70
N LEU A 283 -21.42 -2.57 12.91
CA LEU A 283 -21.25 -2.07 11.55
C LEU A 283 -22.35 -2.71 10.70
N ALA A 284 -23.30 -1.87 10.29
CA ALA A 284 -24.25 -2.21 9.24
C ALA A 284 -23.50 -2.76 8.02
N ALA A 285 -24.03 -3.84 7.47
CA ALA A 285 -23.47 -4.58 6.35
C ALA A 285 -23.06 -3.65 5.19
N GLU A 286 -21.76 -3.61 4.88
CA GLU A 286 -21.25 -2.88 3.71
C GLU A 286 -21.29 -3.76 2.46
N GLU A 287 -21.78 -3.17 1.38
CA GLU A 287 -21.69 -3.66 0.01
C GLU A 287 -20.24 -3.95 -0.40
N PRO A 288 -20.01 -4.80 -1.43
CA PRO A 288 -18.66 -5.13 -1.87
C PRO A 288 -17.92 -3.87 -2.34
N MET A 289 -16.90 -3.49 -1.56
CA MET A 289 -16.00 -2.34 -1.75
C MET A 289 -15.42 -2.23 -3.19
N ALA A 290 -15.47 -3.31 -3.98
CA ALA A 290 -15.13 -3.31 -5.40
C ALA A 290 -15.99 -2.36 -6.25
N ALA A 291 -17.25 -2.12 -5.88
CA ALA A 291 -18.17 -1.26 -6.65
C ALA A 291 -17.92 0.24 -6.42
N ALA A 292 -17.44 0.63 -5.22
CA ALA A 292 -17.14 2.03 -4.91
C ALA A 292 -15.94 2.61 -5.71
N PHE A 293 -15.09 1.74 -6.28
CA PHE A 293 -13.94 2.16 -7.09
C PHE A 293 -14.25 2.40 -8.57
N ALA A 294 -15.46 2.08 -9.05
CA ALA A 294 -15.84 2.34 -10.43
C ALA A 294 -16.18 3.83 -10.70
N GLY A 295 -16.51 4.61 -9.65
CA GLY A 295 -16.90 6.02 -9.77
C GLY A 295 -15.76 7.05 -9.75
N ALA A 296 -14.53 6.65 -9.41
CA ALA A 296 -13.36 7.55 -9.32
C ALA A 296 -12.48 7.55 -10.58
N LEU A 297 -12.90 6.87 -11.65
CA LEU A 297 -12.29 6.97 -12.97
C LEU A 297 -13.35 7.47 -13.98
N PRO A 298 -13.08 8.52 -14.76
CA PRO A 298 -14.03 8.97 -15.78
C PRO A 298 -14.24 7.85 -16.82
N ALA A 299 -15.51 7.45 -16.97
CA ALA A 299 -15.96 6.54 -17.99
C ALA A 299 -16.05 7.24 -19.35
N GLN A 300 -15.32 6.66 -20.32
CA GLN A 300 -15.75 6.41 -21.71
C GLN A 300 -16.16 7.61 -22.60
N ALA A 301 -15.33 7.85 -23.62
CA ALA A 301 -15.84 8.15 -24.96
C ALA A 301 -15.24 7.10 -25.91
N GLN A 302 -16.05 6.16 -26.37
CA GLN A 302 -15.70 5.28 -27.48
C GLN A 302 -15.79 6.09 -28.79
N PRO A 303 -14.81 6.04 -29.71
CA PRO A 303 -15.11 6.32 -31.10
C PRO A 303 -15.73 5.06 -31.72
N GLY A 304 -16.95 5.22 -32.21
CA GLY A 304 -17.71 4.19 -32.89
C GLY A 304 -16.99 3.64 -34.11
N VAL A 305 -17.08 2.32 -34.25
CA VAL A 305 -16.86 1.60 -35.50
C VAL A 305 -17.92 2.11 -36.48
N THR A 306 -17.52 2.91 -37.47
CA THR A 306 -18.29 3.04 -38.71
C THR A 306 -17.71 2.04 -39.69
N ALA A 307 -18.40 0.90 -39.78
CA ALA A 307 -18.39 0.12 -41.00
C ALA A 307 -19.17 0.93 -42.04
N ASP A 308 -18.56 1.23 -43.18
CA ASP A 308 -19.31 1.48 -44.40
C ASP A 308 -18.56 0.83 -45.57
N GLY A 309 -19.29 -0.01 -46.29
CA GLY A 309 -18.82 -0.76 -47.43
C GLY A 309 -19.94 -0.78 -48.47
N GLY A 310 -19.55 -0.54 -49.73
CA GLY A 310 -20.39 -0.63 -50.93
C GLY A 310 -21.25 0.62 -51.16
N ASP A 311 -21.45 1.14 -52.36
CA ASP A 311 -21.13 0.64 -53.69
C ASP A 311 -21.42 1.76 -54.73
N GLU A 312 -20.72 1.67 -55.86
CA GLU A 312 -21.25 1.90 -57.22
C GLU A 312 -21.53 3.30 -57.87
N HIS A 313 -21.13 3.33 -59.16
CA HIS A 313 -21.49 4.20 -60.30
C HIS A 313 -20.83 5.60 -60.34
N GLY A 314 -20.03 6.00 -61.34
CA GLY A 314 -20.03 5.69 -62.76
C GLY A 314 -20.62 6.88 -63.54
N ALA A 315 -19.78 7.70 -64.20
CA ALA A 315 -20.06 8.36 -65.49
C ALA A 315 -19.06 9.51 -65.79
N SER A 316 -18.49 9.41 -67.00
CA SER A 316 -17.90 10.45 -67.87
C SER A 316 -16.53 11.04 -67.52
#